data_AF-A0A9P4BFJ8-F1
#
_entry.id   AF-A0A9P4BFJ8-F1
#
_cell.length_a   1.000
_cell.length_b   1.000
_cell.length_c   1.000
_cell.angle_alpha   90.00
_cell.angle_beta   90.00
_cell.angle_gamma   90.00
#
_symmetry.space_group_name_H-M   'P 1'
#
loop_
_entity.id
_entity.type
_entity.pdbx_description
1 polymer ?
#
loop_
_entity_poly.entity_id
_entity_poly.type
_entity_poly.pdbx_seq_one_letter_code
_entity_poly.pdbx_strand_id
1 'polypeptide(L)'
;GEAKARITFSDAVMPYLTQLKGQFTRVVIKNISGLSSSYSIRIYEFLQQFRSTGERIIALNDFRSMLGIENKYKQFRDLNKILIKPCVDELNKKSDLAVTVETIKKGRTVVALHFRFKEDKQIKMTI
;
A
#
# COMPACT_ATOMS: atom_id res chain seq x y z
N GLY A 1 26.51 22.96 3.27
CA GLY A 1 26.45 22.37 4.62
C GLY A 1 25.87 20.99 4.51
N GLU A 2 26.55 19.97 5.04
CA GLU A 2 26.06 18.59 4.97
C GLU A 2 25.10 18.32 6.14
N ALA A 3 23.82 18.12 5.84
CA ALA A 3 22.84 17.68 6.82
C ALA A 3 22.94 16.16 6.99
N LYS A 4 23.49 15.69 8.12
CA LYS A 4 23.57 14.27 8.47
C LYS A 4 22.72 13.99 9.71
N ALA A 5 21.84 13.00 9.60
CA ALA A 5 21.11 12.44 10.74
C ALA A 5 21.66 11.04 11.07
N ARG A 6 21.77 10.71 12.36
CA ARG A 6 22.13 9.37 12.85
C ARG A 6 20.95 8.81 13.64
N ILE A 7 20.51 7.62 13.27
CA ILE A 7 19.39 6.90 13.90
C ILE A 7 19.92 5.56 14.40
N THR A 8 19.53 5.18 15.62
CA THR A 8 19.85 3.88 16.24
C THR A 8 18.56 3.16 16.58
N PHE A 9 18.46 1.89 16.19
CA PHE A 9 17.34 1.02 16.52
C PHE A 9 17.66 0.21 17.79
N SER A 10 16.64 -0.13 18.58
CA SER A 10 16.83 -0.97 19.77
C SER A 10 17.03 -2.44 19.41
N ASP A 11 17.72 -3.20 20.26
CA ASP A 11 17.95 -4.64 20.03
C ASP A 11 16.64 -5.43 19.86
N ALA A 12 15.56 -4.99 20.52
CA ALA A 12 14.24 -5.62 20.42
C ALA A 12 13.62 -5.54 19.02
N VAL A 13 13.92 -4.49 18.23
CA VAL A 13 13.38 -4.36 16.87
C VAL A 13 14.31 -4.96 15.82
N MET A 14 15.58 -5.21 16.15
CA MET A 14 16.58 -5.72 15.23
C MET A 14 16.18 -7.04 14.54
N PRO A 15 15.56 -8.05 15.19
CA PRO A 15 15.15 -9.27 14.51
C PRO A 15 14.18 -9.02 13.35
N TYR A 16 13.24 -8.08 13.51
CA TYR A 16 12.25 -7.75 12.49
C TYR A 16 12.84 -6.96 11.32
N LEU A 17 13.93 -6.22 11.56
CA LEU A 17 14.64 -5.45 10.53
C LEU A 17 15.70 -6.30 9.79
N THR A 18 16.30 -7.28 10.48
CA THR A 18 17.49 -8.01 10.01
C THR A 18 17.22 -9.46 9.57
N GLN A 19 16.06 -10.04 9.87
CA GLN A 19 15.64 -11.35 9.34
C GLN A 19 15.23 -11.31 7.85
N LEU A 20 16.14 -10.79 7.02
CA LEU A 20 16.06 -10.69 5.55
C LEU A 20 16.17 -12.06 4.84
N LYS A 21 15.85 -13.17 5.51
CA LYS A 21 16.09 -14.53 4.98
C LYS A 21 14.85 -15.29 4.50
N GLY A 22 13.63 -14.81 4.70
CA GLY A 22 12.47 -15.58 4.18
C GLY A 22 11.13 -14.88 4.03
N GLN A 23 10.74 -13.94 4.91
CA GLN A 23 9.37 -13.41 4.95
C GLN A 23 9.31 -11.88 4.97
N PHE A 24 9.99 -11.22 4.03
CA PHE A 24 9.94 -9.77 3.91
C PHE A 24 9.50 -9.35 2.51
N THR A 25 8.77 -8.24 2.47
CA THR A 25 8.41 -7.58 1.21
C THR A 25 9.59 -6.73 0.77
N ARG A 26 10.27 -7.15 -0.30
CA ARG A 26 11.29 -6.32 -0.94
C ARG A 26 10.60 -5.17 -1.66
N VAL A 27 10.69 -3.98 -1.08
CA VAL A 27 10.27 -2.74 -1.73
C VAL A 27 11.51 -1.99 -2.21
N VAL A 28 11.58 -1.72 -3.51
CA VAL A 28 12.62 -0.85 -4.06
C VAL A 28 12.23 0.58 -3.72
N ILE A 29 13.07 1.28 -2.95
CA ILE A 29 12.77 2.65 -2.46
C ILE A 29 12.38 3.60 -3.61
N LYS A 30 13.03 3.46 -4.77
CA LYS A 30 12.74 4.24 -5.97
C LYS A 30 11.28 4.13 -6.44
N ASN A 31 10.63 3.00 -6.20
CA ASN A 31 9.25 2.74 -6.63
C ASN A 31 8.22 3.42 -5.73
N ILE A 32 8.60 3.73 -4.48
CA ILE A 32 7.73 4.40 -3.51
C ILE A 32 8.15 5.85 -3.25
N SER A 33 9.33 6.29 -3.70
CA SER A 33 9.85 7.63 -3.42
C SER A 33 9.00 8.76 -4.01
N GLY A 34 8.20 8.47 -5.04
CA GLY A 34 7.23 9.42 -5.60
C GLY A 34 5.91 9.50 -4.83
N LEU A 35 5.62 8.54 -3.95
CA LEU A 35 4.37 8.48 -3.20
C LEU A 35 4.40 9.48 -2.04
N SER A 36 3.42 10.38 -2.01
CA SER A 36 3.31 11.41 -0.99
C SER A 36 2.41 10.98 0.19
N SER A 37 1.48 10.06 -0.05
CA SER A 37 0.61 9.50 0.97
C SER A 37 1.25 8.27 1.64
N SER A 38 1.34 8.29 2.97
CA SER A 38 1.74 7.11 3.76
C SER A 38 0.78 5.92 3.54
N TYR A 39 -0.50 6.18 3.26
CA TYR A 39 -1.46 5.13 2.90
C TYR A 39 -1.17 4.54 1.52
N SER A 40 -0.73 5.34 0.54
CA SER A 40 -0.30 4.82 -0.78
C SER A 40 0.90 3.89 -0.62
N ILE A 41 1.88 4.27 0.21
CA ILE A 41 3.05 3.43 0.52
C ILE A 41 2.61 2.12 1.18
N ARG A 42 1.70 2.17 2.17
CA ARG A 42 1.18 0.95 2.80
C ARG A 42 0.42 0.05 1.84
N ILE A 43 -0.42 0.62 0.98
CA ILE A 43 -1.14 -0.16 -0.03
C ILE A 43 -0.13 -0.79 -1.00
N TYR A 44 0.89 -0.07 -1.45
CA TYR A 44 1.98 -0.63 -2.27
C TYR A 44 2.62 -1.85 -1.60
N GLU A 45 3.00 -1.74 -0.33
CA GLU A 45 3.58 -2.84 0.45
C GLU A 45 2.65 -4.06 0.49
N PHE A 46 1.34 -3.84 0.69
CA PHE A 46 0.35 -4.91 0.69
C PHE A 46 0.27 -5.61 -0.66
N LEU A 47 0.31 -4.87 -1.77
CA LEU A 47 0.26 -5.47 -3.10
C LEU A 47 1.57 -6.21 -3.39
N GLN A 48 2.71 -5.64 -3.05
CA GLN A 48 4.01 -6.25 -3.32
C GLN A 48 4.21 -7.61 -2.63
N GLN A 49 3.54 -7.86 -1.49
CA GLN A 49 3.47 -9.18 -0.84
C GLN A 49 2.86 -10.27 -1.73
N PHE A 50 1.95 -9.89 -2.62
CA PHE A 50 1.20 -10.78 -3.52
C PHE A 50 1.65 -10.64 -4.98
N ARG A 51 2.89 -10.14 -5.20
CA ARG A 51 3.41 -9.89 -6.56
C ARG A 51 3.39 -11.12 -7.47
N SER A 52 3.50 -12.32 -6.90
CA SER A 52 3.50 -13.57 -7.66
C SER A 52 2.12 -13.90 -8.24
N THR A 53 1.04 -13.48 -7.58
CA THR A 53 -0.33 -13.70 -8.05
C THR A 53 -0.86 -12.50 -8.84
N GLY A 54 -0.41 -11.27 -8.51
CA GLY A 54 -0.92 -10.04 -9.12
C GLY A 54 -2.33 -9.68 -8.65
N GLU A 55 -2.82 -10.33 -7.60
CA GLU A 55 -4.13 -10.05 -7.02
C GLU A 55 -4.11 -10.22 -5.50
N ARG A 56 -4.94 -9.41 -4.82
CA ARG A 56 -5.12 -9.47 -3.37
C ARG A 56 -6.55 -9.09 -3.00
N ILE A 57 -7.23 -9.99 -2.29
CA ILE A 57 -8.53 -9.71 -1.68
C ILE A 57 -8.31 -9.40 -0.20
N ILE A 58 -8.88 -8.29 0.28
CA ILE A 58 -8.76 -7.85 1.67
C ILE A 58 -10.15 -7.53 2.21
N ALA A 59 -10.55 -8.13 3.34
CA ALA A 59 -11.79 -7.76 4.00
C ALA A 59 -11.76 -6.28 4.42
N LEU A 60 -12.90 -5.60 4.37
CA LEU A 60 -12.94 -4.15 4.58
C LEU A 60 -12.47 -3.76 5.99
N ASN A 61 -12.77 -4.59 7.00
CA ASN A 61 -12.31 -4.37 8.37
C ASN A 61 -10.80 -4.59 8.51
N ASP A 62 -10.25 -5.61 7.87
CA ASP A 62 -8.81 -5.89 7.87
C ASP A 62 -8.06 -4.76 7.16
N PHE A 63 -8.57 -4.26 6.04
CA PHE A 63 -7.99 -3.13 5.32
C PHE A 63 -7.91 -1.88 6.20
N ARG A 64 -8.96 -1.60 7.00
CA ARG A 64 -8.94 -0.49 7.96
C ARG A 64 -7.92 -0.71 9.07
N SER A 65 -7.85 -1.93 9.60
CA SER A 65 -6.94 -2.28 10.69
C SER A 65 -5.48 -2.21 10.26
N MET A 66 -5.18 -2.75 9.06
CA MET A 66 -3.86 -2.69 8.45
C MET A 66 -3.36 -1.26 8.19
N LEU A 67 -4.28 -0.30 8.00
CA LEU A 67 -3.97 1.12 7.83
C LEU A 67 -4.09 1.94 9.13
N GLY A 68 -4.53 1.36 10.24
CA GLY A 68 -4.76 2.07 11.52
C GLY A 68 -5.86 3.13 11.45
N ILE A 69 -6.93 2.87 10.69
CA ILE A 69 -8.03 3.81 10.42
C ILE A 69 -9.41 3.25 10.81
N GLU A 70 -9.46 2.31 11.74
CA GLU A 70 -10.67 1.65 12.23
C GLU A 70 -11.74 2.67 12.67
N ASN A 71 -11.29 3.76 13.28
CA ASN A 71 -12.14 4.83 13.81
C ASN A 71 -12.39 5.98 12.81
N LYS A 72 -11.80 5.94 11.60
CA LYS A 72 -11.93 6.99 10.57
C LYS A 72 -12.76 6.50 9.39
N TYR A 73 -13.37 7.45 8.66
CA TYR A 73 -14.10 7.16 7.42
C TYR A 73 -15.13 6.03 7.56
N LYS A 74 -15.98 6.08 8.60
CA LYS A 74 -16.89 4.97 8.96
C LYS A 74 -17.74 4.50 7.77
N GLN A 75 -18.21 5.42 6.95
CA GLN A 75 -18.95 5.12 5.73
C GLN A 75 -17.99 4.71 4.61
N PHE A 76 -18.32 3.64 3.89
CA PHE A 76 -17.51 3.19 2.75
C PHE A 76 -17.38 4.28 1.66
N ARG A 77 -18.42 5.09 1.46
CA ARG A 77 -18.40 6.21 0.50
C ARG A 77 -17.22 7.15 0.77
N ASP A 78 -17.03 7.54 2.03
CA ASP A 78 -15.97 8.46 2.43
C ASP A 78 -14.60 7.79 2.33
N LEU A 79 -14.49 6.54 2.80
CA LEU A 79 -13.24 5.76 2.67
C LEU A 79 -12.83 5.66 1.20
N ASN A 80 -13.78 5.37 0.31
CA ASN A 80 -13.52 5.21 -1.11
C ASN A 80 -13.13 6.52 -1.78
N LYS A 81 -13.83 7.62 -1.47
CA LYS A 81 -13.58 8.94 -2.05
C LYS A 81 -12.28 9.57 -1.56
N ILE A 82 -11.98 9.44 -0.27
CA ILE A 82 -10.90 10.18 0.40
C ILE A 82 -9.59 9.39 0.40
N LEU A 83 -9.65 8.06 0.47
CA LEU A 83 -8.46 7.22 0.64
C LEU A 83 -8.25 6.27 -0.53
N ILE A 84 -9.20 5.36 -0.80
CA ILE A 84 -8.95 4.26 -1.75
C ILE A 84 -8.69 4.80 -3.15
N LYS A 85 -9.61 5.61 -3.71
CA LYS A 85 -9.43 6.16 -5.06
C LYS A 85 -8.18 7.03 -5.17
N PRO A 86 -7.93 8.02 -4.28
CA PRO A 86 -6.71 8.82 -4.37
C PRO A 86 -5.42 8.02 -4.27
N CYS A 87 -5.37 6.99 -3.40
CA CYS A 87 -4.17 6.15 -3.28
C CYS A 87 -3.95 5.29 -4.52
N VAL A 88 -5.01 4.68 -5.07
CA VAL A 88 -4.91 3.90 -6.31
C VAL A 88 -4.50 4.80 -7.49
N ASP A 89 -5.05 6.01 -7.57
CA ASP A 89 -4.66 6.98 -8.60
C ASP A 89 -3.19 7.42 -8.44
N GLU A 90 -2.72 7.61 -7.21
CA GLU A 90 -1.32 7.95 -6.94
C GLU A 90 -0.38 6.81 -7.31
N LEU A 91 -0.71 5.57 -6.94
CA LEU A 91 0.07 4.38 -7.29
C LEU A 91 0.23 4.25 -8.81
N ASN A 92 -0.87 4.36 -9.56
CA ASN A 92 -0.86 4.30 -11.02
C ASN A 92 -0.07 5.43 -11.70
N LYS A 93 0.13 6.56 -11.01
CA LYS A 93 0.85 7.72 -11.55
C LYS A 93 2.32 7.74 -11.18
N LYS A 94 2.66 7.28 -9.98
CA LYS A 94 3.96 7.57 -9.34
C LYS A 94 4.73 6.35 -8.86
N SER A 95 4.20 5.14 -9.06
CA SER A 95 4.90 3.89 -8.76
C SER A 95 5.12 3.06 -10.03
N ASP A 96 5.75 1.90 -9.88
CA ASP A 96 5.91 0.89 -10.94
C ASP A 96 4.73 -0.09 -11.01
N LEU A 97 3.58 0.23 -10.42
CA LEU A 97 2.38 -0.62 -10.45
C LEU A 97 1.26 0.00 -11.28
N ALA A 98 0.67 -0.81 -12.15
CA ALA A 98 -0.69 -0.58 -12.65
C ALA A 98 -1.67 -1.32 -11.75
N VAL A 99 -2.58 -0.60 -11.09
CA VAL A 99 -3.47 -1.12 -10.03
C VAL A 99 -4.92 -0.80 -10.35
N THR A 100 -5.81 -1.78 -10.19
CA THR A 100 -7.26 -1.59 -10.13
C THR A 100 -7.81 -2.12 -8.81
N VAL A 101 -8.94 -1.55 -8.38
CA VAL A 101 -9.65 -1.99 -7.18
C VAL A 101 -11.14 -2.12 -7.45
N GLU A 102 -11.68 -3.27 -7.09
CA GLU A 102 -13.11 -3.58 -7.16
C GLU A 102 -13.67 -3.86 -5.77
N THR A 103 -14.97 -3.65 -5.59
CA THR A 103 -15.65 -3.95 -4.33
C THR A 103 -16.36 -5.29 -4.39
N ILE A 104 -16.14 -6.14 -3.40
CA ILE A 104 -16.95 -7.34 -3.18
C ILE A 104 -18.08 -6.96 -2.22
N LYS A 105 -19.32 -7.30 -2.59
CA LYS A 105 -20.53 -6.94 -1.83
C LYS A 105 -21.27 -8.17 -1.32
N LYS A 106 -21.84 -8.05 -0.12
CA LYS A 106 -22.87 -8.95 0.41
C LYS A 106 -24.17 -8.16 0.49
N GLY A 107 -25.05 -8.38 -0.48
CA GLY A 107 -26.22 -7.53 -0.70
C GLY A 107 -25.79 -6.09 -1.04
N ARG A 108 -26.25 -5.12 -0.24
CA ARG A 108 -25.92 -3.68 -0.43
C ARG A 108 -24.61 -3.26 0.22
N THR A 109 -24.04 -4.12 1.07
CA THR A 109 -22.87 -3.78 1.90
C THR A 109 -21.59 -4.23 1.23
N VAL A 110 -20.59 -3.35 1.14
CA VAL A 110 -19.23 -3.71 0.71
C VAL A 110 -18.53 -4.44 1.86
N VAL A 111 -18.04 -5.65 1.59
CA VAL A 111 -17.41 -6.51 2.59
C VAL A 111 -15.91 -6.69 2.37
N ALA A 112 -15.43 -6.51 1.15
CA ALA A 112 -14.00 -6.63 0.82
C ALA A 112 -13.62 -5.77 -0.39
N LEU A 113 -12.31 -5.53 -0.51
CA LEU A 113 -11.66 -4.92 -1.64
C LEU A 113 -10.88 -5.99 -2.41
N HIS A 114 -11.04 -6.02 -3.72
CA HIS A 114 -10.29 -6.88 -4.62
C HIS A 114 -9.33 -6.01 -5.43
N PHE A 115 -8.06 -6.08 -5.10
CA PHE A 115 -7.00 -5.42 -5.85
C PHE A 115 -6.47 -6.36 -6.93
N ARG A 116 -6.33 -5.85 -8.14
CA ARG A 116 -5.57 -6.50 -9.22
C ARG A 116 -4.47 -5.56 -9.66
N PHE A 117 -3.27 -6.08 -9.84
CA PHE A 117 -2.11 -5.26 -10.14
C PHE A 117 -1.04 -6.02 -10.90
N LYS A 118 -0.24 -5.28 -11.65
CA LYS A 118 0.93 -5.78 -12.35
C LYS A 118 2.03 -4.75 -12.31
N GLU A 119 3.27 -5.22 -12.44
CA GLU A 119 4.41 -4.32 -12.67
C GLU A 119 4.22 -3.63 -14.03
N ASP A 120 4.19 -2.30 -13.99
CA ASP A 120 4.25 -1.43 -15.15
C ASP A 120 5.67 -0.84 -15.20
N LYS A 121 6.50 -1.42 -16.07
CA LYS A 121 7.93 -1.06 -16.18
C LYS A 121 8.15 0.39 -16.60
N GLN A 122 7.10 1.11 -16.98
CA GLN A 122 7.15 2.52 -17.34
C GLN A 122 6.65 3.37 -16.17
N ILE A 123 7.58 3.78 -15.29
CA ILE A 123 7.28 4.87 -14.35
C ILE A 123 6.97 6.09 -15.21
N LYS A 124 5.70 6.53 -15.18
CA LYS A 124 5.27 7.74 -15.89
C LYS A 124 5.96 8.92 -15.24
N MET A 125 7.09 9.34 -15.79
CA MET A 125 7.73 10.59 -15.40
C MET A 125 6.75 11.71 -15.76
N THR A 126 6.09 12.27 -14.74
CA THR A 126 5.35 13.51 -14.92
C THR A 126 6.41 14.61 -14.99
N ILE A 127 6.58 15.18 -16.19
CA ILE A 127 7.38 16.38 -16.45
C ILE A 127 6.60 17.59 -15.92
#